data_AF-A0A2M8P729-F1
#
_entry.id   AF-A0A2M8P729-F1
#
_cell.length_a   1.000
_cell.length_b   1.000
_cell.length_c   1.000
_cell.angle_alpha   90.00
_cell.angle_beta   90.00
_cell.angle_gamma   90.00
#
_symmetry.space_group_name_H-M   'P 1'
#
loop_
_entity.id
_entity.type
_entity.pdbx_description
1 polymer ?
#
loop_
_entity_poly.entity_id
_entity_poly.type
_entity_poly.pdbx_seq_one_letter_code
_entity_poly.pdbx_strand_id
1 'polypeptide(L)'
;MLSKGRGKGGGIRLARTADQARQMAEAVLALSINGLPVHKVLVEPSADIHQEFYLGIHNDRAAEQPVITATTGAIGMSISASRSTGKMARELIDPLLGLQD
;
A
#
# COMPACT_ATOMS: atom_id res chain seq x y z
N MET A 1 5.99 5.31 -14.73
CA MET A 1 4.98 5.72 -13.72
C MET A 1 4.58 4.51 -12.89
N LEU A 2 4.34 4.68 -11.58
CA LEU A 2 3.81 3.64 -10.70
C LEU A 2 2.32 3.90 -10.49
N SER A 3 1.46 2.90 -10.67
CA SER A 3 0.01 3.05 -10.58
C SER A 3 -0.58 2.31 -9.36
N LYS A 4 -1.58 2.92 -8.72
CA LYS A 4 -2.39 2.28 -7.66
C LYS A 4 -3.43 1.34 -8.30
N GLY A 5 -4.08 0.51 -7.49
CA GLY A 5 -5.19 -0.34 -7.96
C GLY A 5 -4.79 -1.66 -8.62
N ARG A 6 -3.53 -2.10 -8.45
CA ARG A 6 -2.99 -3.34 -9.04
C ARG A 6 -3.82 -4.59 -8.71
N GLY A 7 -4.41 -4.67 -7.51
CA GLY A 7 -5.32 -5.76 -7.14
C GLY A 7 -6.58 -5.79 -7.99
N LYS A 8 -7.28 -4.65 -8.11
CA LYS A 8 -8.47 -4.51 -8.97
C LYS A 8 -8.15 -4.71 -10.45
N GLY A 9 -6.95 -4.32 -10.88
CA GLY A 9 -6.44 -4.52 -12.23
C GLY A 9 -5.96 -5.95 -12.53
N GLY A 10 -6.13 -6.91 -11.61
CA GLY A 10 -5.77 -8.31 -11.83
C GLY A 10 -4.26 -8.62 -11.74
N GLY A 11 -3.45 -7.64 -11.33
CA GLY A 11 -2.00 -7.76 -11.18
C GLY A 11 -1.52 -8.34 -9.84
N ILE A 12 -2.45 -8.79 -8.98
CA ILE A 12 -2.15 -9.51 -7.73
C ILE A 12 -2.86 -10.86 -7.79
N ARG A 13 -2.13 -11.95 -7.56
CA ARG A 13 -2.64 -13.33 -7.64
C ARG A 13 -2.05 -14.16 -6.50
N LEU A 14 -2.83 -15.12 -5.98
CA LEU A 14 -2.40 -16.08 -4.98
C LEU A 14 -2.12 -17.43 -5.66
N ALA A 15 -0.90 -17.94 -5.49
CA ALA A 15 -0.49 -19.26 -5.99
C ALA A 15 -0.21 -20.21 -4.81
N ARG A 16 -0.54 -21.49 -4.97
CA ARG A 16 -0.28 -22.53 -3.95
C ARG A 16 0.93 -23.41 -4.26
N THR A 17 1.45 -23.34 -5.48
CA THR A 17 2.60 -24.12 -5.95
C THR A 17 3.51 -23.26 -6.82
N ALA A 18 4.76 -23.70 -7.01
CA ALA A 18 5.71 -23.02 -7.89
C ALA A 18 5.21 -22.95 -9.35
N ASP A 19 4.60 -24.03 -9.85
CA ASP A 19 4.04 -24.06 -11.21
C ASP A 19 2.88 -23.07 -11.38
N GLN A 20 1.98 -22.99 -10.39
CA GLN A 20 0.91 -22.00 -10.39
C GLN A 20 1.49 -20.57 -10.34
N ALA A 21 2.52 -20.34 -9.51
CA ALA A 21 3.15 -19.03 -9.41
C ALA A 21 3.75 -18.60 -10.76
N ARG A 22 4.41 -19.53 -11.47
CA ARG A 22 4.94 -19.28 -12.80
C ARG A 22 3.83 -18.92 -13.80
N GLN A 23 2.77 -19.73 -13.85
CA GLN A 23 1.65 -19.51 -14.78
C GLN A 23 0.95 -18.16 -14.52
N MET A 24 0.74 -17.82 -13.25
CA MET A 24 0.14 -16.55 -12.85
C MET A 24 1.06 -15.37 -13.13
N ALA A 25 2.37 -15.52 -12.93
CA ALA A 25 3.36 -14.51 -13.27
C ALA A 25 3.34 -14.20 -14.78
N GLU A 26 3.33 -15.22 -15.63
CA GLU A 26 3.22 -15.07 -17.09
C GLU A 26 1.93 -14.33 -17.47
N ALA A 27 0.80 -14.70 -16.86
CA ALA A 27 -0.47 -14.02 -17.09
C ALA A 27 -0.45 -12.54 -16.66
N VAL A 28 0.16 -12.22 -15.52
CA VAL A 28 0.28 -10.83 -15.02
C VAL A 28 1.23 -10.00 -15.88
N LEU A 29 2.33 -10.57 -16.35
CA LEU A 29 3.28 -9.90 -17.24
C LEU A 29 2.68 -9.56 -18.62
N ALA A 30 1.64 -10.29 -19.04
CA ALA A 30 0.90 -9.99 -20.26
C ALA A 30 -0.13 -8.85 -20.09
N LEU A 31 -0.36 -8.35 -18.87
CA LEU A 31 -1.35 -7.30 -18.60
C LEU A 31 -0.81 -5.90 -18.90
N SER A 32 -1.77 -4.99 -19.15
CA SER A 32 -1.58 -3.55 -19.02
C SER A 32 -2.51 -3.04 -17.91
N ILE A 33 -1.94 -2.41 -16.89
CA ILE A 33 -2.68 -1.92 -15.71
C ILE A 33 -2.69 -0.40 -15.74
N ASN A 34 -3.88 0.19 -15.85
CA ASN A 34 -4.08 1.64 -16.05
C ASN A 34 -3.31 2.17 -17.28
N GLY A 35 -3.31 1.40 -18.37
CA GLY A 35 -2.62 1.77 -19.62
C GLY A 35 -1.10 1.59 -19.56
N LEU A 36 -0.54 1.06 -18.47
CA LEU A 36 0.89 0.82 -18.33
C LEU A 36 1.20 -0.68 -18.45
N PRO A 37 2.11 -1.11 -19.34
CA PRO A 37 2.52 -2.51 -19.44
C PRO A 37 3.25 -2.97 -18.17
N VAL A 38 3.04 -4.24 -17.81
CA VAL A 38 3.71 -4.86 -16.66
C VAL A 38 5.04 -5.49 -17.12
N HIS A 39 6.16 -4.95 -16.65
CA HIS A 39 7.49 -5.44 -17.05
C HIS A 39 8.10 -6.46 -16.08
N LYS A 40 7.67 -6.43 -14.81
CA LYS A 40 8.23 -7.26 -13.74
C LYS A 40 7.12 -7.60 -12.74
N VAL A 41 7.25 -8.75 -12.11
CA VAL A 41 6.41 -9.19 -10.99
C VAL A 41 7.28 -9.47 -9.77
N LEU A 42 6.72 -9.23 -8.59
CA LEU A 42 7.29 -9.66 -7.32
C LEU A 42 6.58 -10.95 -6.90
N VAL A 43 7.34 -11.96 -6.49
CA VAL A 43 6.82 -13.19 -5.93
C VAL A 43 7.31 -13.28 -4.49
N GLU A 44 6.38 -13.40 -3.55
CA GLU A 44 6.66 -13.42 -2.12
C GLU A 44 5.74 -14.42 -1.41
N PRO A 45 6.11 -14.91 -0.21
CA PRO A 45 5.23 -15.73 0.61
C PRO A 45 3.92 -15.00 0.92
N SER A 46 2.79 -15.72 0.90
CA SER A 46 1.51 -15.16 1.32
C SER A 46 1.54 -14.90 2.82
N ALA A 47 1.17 -13.69 3.24
CA ALA A 47 0.94 -13.38 4.64
C ALA A 47 -0.43 -13.92 5.10
N ASP A 48 -0.49 -14.38 6.35
CA ASP A 48 -1.76 -14.62 7.05
C ASP A 48 -2.19 -13.31 7.74
N ILE A 49 -3.16 -12.61 7.15
CA ILE A 49 -3.48 -11.23 7.51
C ILE A 49 -4.61 -11.23 8.55
N HIS A 50 -4.26 -11.02 9.82
CA HIS A 50 -5.23 -10.84 10.90
C HIS A 50 -5.84 -9.43 10.96
N GLN A 51 -5.04 -8.39 10.67
CA GLN A 51 -5.49 -7.01 10.68
C GLN A 51 -4.66 -6.17 9.70
N GLU A 52 -5.31 -5.19 9.07
CA GLU A 52 -4.65 -4.24 8.18
C GLU A 52 -4.64 -2.84 8.81
N PHE A 53 -3.47 -2.21 8.72
CA PHE A 53 -3.24 -0.84 9.13
C PHE A 53 -2.73 -0.03 7.95
N TYR A 54 -3.15 1.23 7.90
CA TYR A 54 -2.45 2.22 7.12
C TYR A 54 -1.46 2.93 8.03
N LEU A 55 -0.20 3.00 7.60
CA LEU A 55 0.85 3.81 8.21
C LEU A 55 1.56 4.59 7.12
N GLY A 56 1.75 5.89 7.31
CA GLY A 56 2.46 6.72 6.34
C GLY A 56 3.12 7.92 6.98
N ILE A 57 4.30 8.27 6.46
CA ILE A 57 5.01 9.50 6.80
C ILE A 57 4.96 10.42 5.58
N HIS A 58 4.57 11.66 5.79
CA HIS A 58 4.54 12.69 4.75
C HIS A 58 4.82 14.06 5.37
N ASN A 59 4.99 15.09 4.56
CA ASN A 59 5.19 16.45 5.07
C ASN A 59 3.84 17.13 5.29
N ASP A 60 3.61 17.62 6.50
CA ASP A 60 2.53 18.56 6.75
C ASP A 60 2.98 19.96 6.32
N ARG A 61 2.34 20.51 5.30
CA ARG A 61 2.72 21.81 4.75
C ARG A 61 2.34 22.99 5.66
N ALA A 62 1.35 22.84 6.52
CA ALA A 62 0.94 23.89 7.43
C ALA A 62 1.86 23.96 8.67
N ALA A 63 2.32 22.81 9.15
CA ALA A 63 3.28 22.73 10.25
C ALA A 63 4.74 22.82 9.80
N GLU A 64 5.03 22.71 8.50
CA GLU A 64 6.38 22.63 7.92
C GLU A 64 7.24 21.50 8.52
N GLN A 65 6.59 20.44 8.99
CA GLN A 65 7.20 19.30 9.67
C GLN A 65 6.77 17.98 9.04
N PRO A 66 7.61 16.94 9.07
CA PRO A 66 7.16 15.58 8.77
C PRO A 66 6.09 15.16 9.78
N VAL A 67 5.14 14.35 9.33
CA VAL A 67 4.03 13.84 10.14
C VAL A 67 3.87 12.35 9.87
N ILE A 68 3.75 11.56 10.94
CA ILE A 68 3.34 10.16 10.85
C ILE A 68 1.82 10.08 11.05
N THR A 69 1.16 9.25 10.25
CA THR A 69 -0.28 9.01 10.33
C THR A 69 -0.55 7.53 10.31
N ALA A 70 -1.35 7.06 11.26
CA ALA A 70 -1.77 5.67 11.37
C ALA A 70 -3.29 5.55 11.50
N THR A 71 -3.88 4.54 10.87
CA THR A 71 -5.29 4.20 11.07
C THR A 71 -5.55 2.71 10.84
N THR A 72 -6.59 2.18 11.49
CA THR A 72 -7.10 0.82 11.26
C THR A 72 -8.02 0.83 10.04
N GLY A 73 -7.76 -0.02 9.03
CA GLY A 73 -8.64 -0.14 7.87
C GLY A 73 -7.94 -0.61 6.60
N ALA A 74 -8.74 -1.09 5.64
CA ALA A 74 -8.24 -1.72 4.42
C ALA A 74 -7.41 -0.76 3.55
N ILE A 75 -6.24 -1.24 3.09
CA ILE A 75 -5.32 -0.54 2.19
C ILE A 75 -6.01 -0.37 0.82
N GLY A 76 -6.80 0.69 0.67
CA GLY A 76 -7.65 0.92 -0.50
C GLY A 76 -8.78 1.91 -0.26
N MET A 77 -9.13 2.16 1.00
CA MET A 77 -9.97 3.29 1.37
C MET A 77 -9.15 4.59 1.23
N SER A 78 -9.73 5.60 0.57
CA SER A 78 -9.06 6.91 0.48
C SER A 78 -8.88 7.47 1.89
N ILE A 79 -7.66 7.89 2.23
CA ILE A 79 -7.37 8.60 3.48
C ILE A 79 -8.21 9.90 3.54
N SER A 80 -8.57 10.51 2.41
CA SER A 80 -9.48 11.66 2.42
C SER A 80 -10.95 11.30 2.72
N ALA A 81 -11.34 10.04 2.52
CA ALA A 81 -12.67 9.55 2.89
C ALA A 81 -12.79 9.26 4.38
N SER A 82 -11.71 9.34 5.16
CA SER A 82 -11.72 9.23 6.61
C SER A 82 -12.24 10.50 7.31
N ARG A 83 -13.32 11.09 6.78
CA ARG A 83 -14.37 11.66 7.65
C ARG A 83 -15.13 10.56 8.42
N SER A 84 -14.75 9.30 8.22
CA SER A 84 -15.11 8.18 9.09
C SER A 84 -14.50 8.38 10.47
N THR A 85 -15.37 8.30 11.46
CA THR A 85 -15.21 8.40 12.92
C THR A 85 -14.31 7.33 13.55
N GLY A 86 -13.35 6.76 12.81
CA GLY A 86 -12.35 5.81 13.31
C GLY A 86 -11.15 6.50 13.96
N LYS A 87 -10.45 5.78 14.84
CA LYS A 87 -9.23 6.25 15.55
C LYS A 87 -8.09 6.44 14.55
N MET A 88 -7.90 7.67 14.07
CA MET A 88 -6.72 8.07 13.31
C MET A 88 -5.71 8.67 14.28
N ALA A 89 -4.52 8.08 14.37
CA ALA A 89 -3.39 8.67 15.07
C ALA A 89 -2.58 9.54 14.11
N ARG A 90 -2.16 10.71 14.59
CA ARG A 90 -1.34 11.65 13.82
C ARG A 90 -0.36 12.33 14.77
N GLU A 91 0.92 12.33 14.42
CA GLU A 91 1.98 12.89 15.26
C GLU A 91 3.02 13.63 14.40
N LEU A 92 3.37 14.85 14.82
CA LEU A 92 4.39 15.66 14.18
C LEU A 92 5.77 15.16 14.61
N ILE A 93 6.68 15.05 13.65
CA ILE A 93 8.05 14.61 13.87
C ILE A 93 8.92 15.86 13.94
N ASP A 94 9.66 16.02 15.04
CA ASP A 94 10.63 17.10 15.15
C ASP A 94 11.74 16.92 14.10
N PRO A 95 12.03 17.92 13.25
CA PRO A 95 13.04 17.77 12.19
C PRO A 95 14.48 17.60 12.70
N LEU A 96 14.77 18.03 13.93
CA LEU A 96 16.08 17.95 14.56
C LEU A 96 16.21 16.69 15.40
N LEU A 97 15.19 16.37 16.20
CA LEU A 97 15.21 15.26 17.16
C LEU A 97 14.67 13.95 16.56
N GLY A 98 13.82 14.01 15.54
CA GLY A 98 13.13 12.86 14.98
C GLY A 98 11.88 12.47 15.78
N LEU A 99 11.36 11.28 15.52
CA LEU A 99 10.20 10.73 16.25
C LEU A 99 10.65 10.38 17.68
N GLN A 100 9.90 10.82 18.68
CA GLN A 100 10.19 10.60 20.11
C GLN A 100 9.16 9.63 20.71
N ASP A 101 9.52 9.01 21.85
CA ASP A 101 8.68 8.05 22.59
C ASP A 101 7.78 8.72 23.65
#